data_AF-A0A3A4WJ22-F1
#
_entry.id   AF-A0A3A4WJ22-F1
#
_cell.length_a   1.000
_cell.length_b   1.000
_cell.length_c   1.000
_cell.angle_alpha   90.00
_cell.angle_beta   90.00
_cell.angle_gamma   90.00
#
_symmetry.space_group_name_H-M   'P 1'
#
loop_
_entity.id
_entity.type
_entity.pdbx_description
1 polymer ?
#
loop_
_entity_poly.entity_id
_entity_poly.type
_entity_poly.pdbx_seq_one_letter_code
_entity_poly.pdbx_strand_id
1 'polypeptide(L)'
;MKAGRRSTRHSHQVQFYRSLAVVYFGATCVTIGPAVLVGLLWIWFADLRPTVPSNISLTPVLWGSIWKMFLVFWGVGTPLWIIGFFQYILKPLRKIGDTMTEVAAGDLTAKTNIRRADEIGVLAVQLDQVIESLNAIALNVRGSSEKVSNSAQQLSASSQEINSSAMEISSSVQQIAQGAEVQAKKVEDTSKATRAMTESMKTAARQAESTAETSEEAAAIAERGERETEEAIAKIGEVQQVISRSAAAVSLLGDRSAEIGKIVDVITNIADQTNLLALNAAI
;
A
#
# COMPACT_ATOMS: atom_id res chain seq x y z
N MET A 1 53.97 -41.34 1.46
CA MET A 1 53.06 -41.09 2.60
C MET A 1 51.86 -42.05 2.75
N LYS A 2 51.73 -43.15 1.99
CA LYS A 2 50.61 -44.13 2.15
C LYS A 2 50.93 -45.39 2.98
N ALA A 3 52.19 -45.61 3.39
CA ALA A 3 52.59 -46.78 4.18
C ALA A 3 52.32 -46.65 5.70
N GLY A 4 52.29 -45.44 6.26
CA GLY A 4 52.08 -45.21 7.71
C GLY A 4 50.62 -45.30 8.19
N ARG A 5 49.63 -45.21 7.29
CA ARG A 5 48.20 -45.31 7.65
C ARG A 5 47.66 -46.75 7.69
N ARG A 6 48.36 -47.73 7.10
CA ARG A 6 48.00 -49.15 7.25
C ARG A 6 48.49 -49.74 8.58
N SER A 7 49.66 -49.30 9.05
CA SER A 7 50.22 -49.75 10.34
C SER A 7 49.37 -49.31 11.54
N THR A 8 48.88 -48.06 11.55
CA THR A 8 47.99 -47.54 12.62
C THR A 8 46.62 -48.20 12.64
N ARG A 9 46.04 -48.53 11.48
CA ARG A 9 44.74 -49.25 11.43
C ARG A 9 44.88 -50.70 11.92
N HIS A 10 46.03 -51.32 11.68
CA HIS A 10 46.32 -52.66 12.19
C HIS A 10 46.63 -52.64 13.69
N SER A 11 47.35 -51.63 14.20
CA SER A 11 47.60 -51.50 15.64
C SER A 11 46.33 -51.21 16.45
N HIS A 12 45.39 -50.43 15.92
CA HIS A 12 44.08 -50.20 16.55
C HIS A 12 43.19 -51.46 16.52
N GLN A 13 43.21 -52.24 15.43
CA GLN A 13 42.50 -53.53 15.42
C GLN A 13 43.12 -54.52 16.41
N VAL A 14 44.45 -54.61 16.49
CA VAL A 14 45.12 -55.52 17.43
C VAL A 14 44.89 -55.08 18.89
N GLN A 15 44.84 -53.78 19.19
CA GLN A 15 44.44 -53.28 20.51
C GLN A 15 42.97 -53.58 20.82
N PHE A 16 42.08 -53.45 19.83
CA PHE A 16 40.66 -53.79 19.99
C PHE A 16 40.47 -55.28 20.27
N TYR A 17 41.12 -56.17 19.52
CA TYR A 17 41.07 -57.61 19.77
C TYR A 17 41.72 -58.01 21.10
N ARG A 18 42.79 -57.31 21.53
CA ARG A 18 43.38 -57.53 22.87
C ARG A 18 42.46 -57.07 24.00
N SER A 19 41.82 -55.91 23.86
CA SER A 19 40.84 -55.41 24.83
C SER A 19 39.64 -56.36 24.89
N LEU A 20 39.11 -56.74 23.73
CA LEU A 20 37.99 -57.67 23.61
C LEU A 20 38.35 -59.05 24.19
N ALA A 21 39.55 -59.56 23.95
CA ALA A 21 40.02 -60.83 24.52
C ALA A 21 40.20 -60.76 26.05
N VAL A 22 40.70 -59.64 26.58
CA VAL A 22 40.83 -59.45 28.04
C VAL A 22 39.45 -59.31 28.70
N VAL A 23 38.52 -58.62 28.04
CA VAL A 23 37.12 -58.50 28.50
C VAL A 23 36.39 -59.83 28.37
N TYR A 24 36.60 -60.60 27.29
CA TYR A 24 36.01 -61.93 27.14
C TYR A 24 36.59 -62.92 28.13
N PHE A 25 37.90 -62.89 28.37
CA PHE A 25 38.57 -63.75 29.34
C PHE A 25 38.20 -63.38 30.78
N GLY A 26 38.09 -62.08 31.07
CA GLY A 26 37.58 -61.58 32.34
C GLY A 26 36.10 -61.93 32.54
N ALA A 27 35.27 -61.78 31.51
CA ALA A 27 33.87 -62.14 31.53
C ALA A 27 33.70 -63.66 31.67
N THR A 28 34.46 -64.49 30.95
CA THR A 28 34.43 -65.96 31.13
C THR A 28 34.96 -66.37 32.49
N CYS A 29 35.98 -65.72 33.03
CA CYS A 29 36.41 -65.93 34.42
C CYS A 29 35.39 -65.45 35.46
N VAL A 30 34.60 -64.41 35.19
CA VAL A 30 33.56 -63.93 36.10
C VAL A 30 32.27 -64.75 35.96
N THR A 31 32.03 -65.36 34.81
CA THR A 31 30.81 -66.12 34.50
C THR A 31 30.95 -67.62 34.75
N ILE A 32 32.08 -68.19 34.36
CA ILE A 32 32.42 -69.62 34.52
C ILE A 32 33.27 -69.81 35.77
N GLY A 33 34.13 -68.84 36.10
CA GLY A 33 35.08 -68.98 37.22
C GLY A 33 34.42 -69.20 38.57
N PRO A 34 33.38 -68.46 39.02
CA PRO A 34 32.72 -68.77 40.29
C PRO A 34 32.06 -70.16 40.29
N ALA A 35 31.47 -70.59 39.18
CA ALA A 35 30.86 -71.92 39.05
C ALA A 35 31.90 -73.04 39.08
N VAL A 36 33.06 -72.82 38.43
CA VAL A 36 34.20 -73.75 38.45
C VAL A 36 34.89 -73.74 39.80
N LEU A 37 35.04 -72.59 40.45
CA LEU A 37 35.71 -72.43 41.75
C LEU A 37 34.85 -73.03 42.88
N VAL A 38 33.52 -72.89 42.83
CA VAL A 38 32.59 -73.60 43.73
C VAL A 38 32.62 -75.11 43.46
N GLY A 39 32.66 -75.54 42.19
CA GLY A 39 32.81 -76.95 41.83
C GLY A 39 34.13 -77.55 42.32
N LEU A 40 35.25 -76.84 42.16
CA LEU A 40 36.58 -77.24 42.62
C LEU A 40 36.69 -77.24 44.15
N LEU A 41 36.12 -76.23 44.83
CA LEU A 41 36.04 -76.19 46.29
C LEU A 41 35.21 -77.35 46.84
N TRP A 42 34.13 -77.74 46.16
CA TRP A 42 33.32 -78.90 46.56
C TRP A 42 34.04 -80.23 46.34
N ILE A 43 34.83 -80.37 45.27
CA ILE A 43 35.70 -81.53 45.04
C ILE A 43 36.76 -81.62 46.15
N TRP A 44 37.38 -80.51 46.52
CA TRP A 44 38.36 -80.44 47.60
C TRP A 44 37.72 -80.78 48.97
N PHE A 45 36.47 -80.35 49.19
CA PHE A 45 35.71 -80.68 50.40
C PHE A 45 35.23 -82.15 50.43
N ALA A 46 34.93 -82.75 49.27
CA ALA A 46 34.52 -84.16 49.15
C ALA A 46 35.69 -85.16 49.30
N ASP A 47 36.94 -84.70 49.16
CA ASP A 47 38.15 -85.50 49.41
C ASP A 47 38.56 -85.51 50.91
N LEU A 48 37.84 -84.76 51.77
CA LEU A 48 37.86 -84.91 53.23
C LEU A 48 37.07 -86.19 53.60
N ARG A 49 37.74 -87.33 53.38
CA ARG A 49 37.24 -88.72 53.27
C ARG A 49 36.26 -89.23 54.34
N PRO A 50 35.55 -90.32 53.99
CA PRO A 50 35.65 -91.55 54.77
C PRO A 50 36.21 -92.71 53.94
N THR A 51 36.93 -93.59 54.62
CA THR A 51 37.63 -94.79 54.12
C THR A 51 36.70 -95.74 53.35
N VAL A 52 37.04 -96.05 52.09
CA VAL A 52 36.34 -97.04 51.27
C VAL A 52 36.84 -98.45 51.63
N PRO A 53 36.00 -99.36 52.17
CA PRO A 53 36.40 -100.75 52.39
C PRO A 53 36.59 -101.51 51.05
N SER A 54 37.49 -102.49 51.02
CA SER A 54 38.02 -103.22 49.84
C SER A 54 37.03 -104.11 49.07
N ASN A 55 35.72 -103.90 49.23
CA ASN A 55 34.65 -104.71 48.63
C ASN A 55 33.81 -103.97 47.57
N ILE A 56 33.91 -102.65 47.46
CA ILE A 56 33.00 -101.86 46.61
C ILE A 56 33.69 -101.43 45.31
N SER A 57 33.03 -101.65 44.17
CA SER A 57 33.52 -101.23 42.84
C SER A 57 33.62 -99.70 42.73
N LEU A 58 34.69 -99.21 42.07
CA LEU A 58 34.99 -97.77 41.91
C LEU A 58 34.00 -97.02 40.99
N THR A 59 33.26 -97.74 40.14
CA THR A 59 32.39 -97.18 39.10
C THR A 59 31.16 -96.41 39.64
N PRO A 60 30.38 -96.87 40.63
CA PRO A 60 29.24 -96.11 41.16
C PRO A 60 29.64 -94.82 41.89
N VAL A 61 30.82 -94.79 42.52
CA VAL A 61 31.29 -93.60 43.27
C VAL A 61 31.67 -92.47 42.30
N LEU A 62 32.37 -92.77 41.21
CA LEU A 62 32.71 -91.78 40.19
C LEU A 62 31.48 -91.23 39.47
N TRP A 63 30.50 -92.07 39.13
CA TRP A 63 29.26 -91.64 38.49
C TRP A 63 28.41 -90.74 39.41
N GLY A 64 28.37 -91.05 40.71
CA GLY A 64 27.69 -90.22 41.71
C GLY A 64 28.31 -88.83 41.89
N SER A 65 29.63 -88.71 41.80
CA SER A 65 30.34 -87.42 41.89
C SER A 65 30.13 -86.56 40.64
N ILE A 66 30.14 -87.17 39.45
CA ILE A 66 29.83 -86.48 38.19
C ILE A 66 28.39 -85.95 38.22
N TRP A 67 27.42 -86.76 38.67
CA TRP A 67 26.02 -86.35 38.77
C TRP A 67 25.80 -85.16 39.74
N LYS A 68 26.52 -85.15 40.87
CA LYS A 68 26.51 -84.03 41.83
C LYS A 68 27.11 -82.74 41.23
N MET A 69 28.16 -82.86 40.43
CA MET A 69 28.76 -81.71 39.72
C MET A 69 27.80 -81.12 38.68
N PHE A 70 27.09 -81.98 37.93
CA PHE A 70 26.03 -81.53 37.02
C PHE A 70 24.90 -80.83 37.78
N LEU A 71 24.47 -81.37 38.93
CA LEU A 71 23.43 -80.77 39.77
C LEU A 71 23.83 -79.41 40.35
N VAL A 72 25.08 -79.21 40.77
CA VAL A 72 25.54 -77.90 41.28
C VAL A 72 25.69 -76.90 40.14
N PHE A 73 26.23 -77.33 38.99
CA PHE A 73 26.38 -76.47 37.82
C PHE A 73 25.02 -76.01 37.27
N TRP A 74 24.07 -76.93 37.09
CA TRP A 74 22.71 -76.63 36.62
C TRP A 74 21.81 -76.03 37.71
N GLY A 75 22.05 -76.34 38.98
CA GLY A 75 21.22 -75.90 40.10
C GLY A 75 21.59 -74.51 40.62
N VAL A 76 22.88 -74.14 40.58
CA VAL A 76 23.38 -72.89 41.18
C VAL A 76 24.12 -72.03 40.16
N GLY A 77 24.98 -72.64 39.34
CA GLY A 77 25.81 -71.90 38.37
C GLY A 77 24.99 -71.22 37.27
N THR A 78 24.09 -71.95 36.61
CA THR A 78 23.25 -71.41 35.53
C THR A 78 22.29 -70.30 36.01
N PRO A 79 21.56 -70.39 37.14
CA PRO A 79 20.70 -69.29 37.58
C PRO A 79 21.50 -68.04 37.99
N LEU A 80 22.65 -68.19 38.66
CA LEU A 80 23.53 -67.04 39.00
C LEU A 80 24.02 -66.33 37.73
N TRP A 81 24.43 -67.10 36.72
CA TRP A 81 24.87 -66.55 35.44
C TRP A 81 23.75 -65.81 34.71
N ILE A 82 22.56 -66.40 34.65
CA ILE A 82 21.37 -65.79 34.04
C ILE A 82 21.05 -64.47 34.76
N ILE A 83 21.02 -64.44 36.09
CA ILE A 83 20.76 -63.22 36.86
C ILE A 83 21.81 -62.14 36.57
N GLY A 84 23.10 -62.51 36.55
CA GLY A 84 24.19 -61.60 36.22
C GLY A 84 24.09 -61.03 34.80
N PHE A 85 23.79 -61.88 33.82
CA PHE A 85 23.59 -61.48 32.41
C PHE A 85 22.39 -60.53 32.26
N PHE A 86 21.27 -60.84 32.93
CA PHE A 86 20.08 -60.00 32.93
C PHE A 86 20.34 -58.62 33.55
N GLN A 87 21.04 -58.57 34.70
CA GLN A 87 21.36 -57.32 35.39
C GLN A 87 22.39 -56.48 34.62
N TYR A 88 23.41 -57.12 34.04
CA TYR A 88 24.55 -56.42 33.46
C TYR A 88 24.35 -56.05 31.98
N ILE A 89 23.57 -56.81 31.20
CA ILE A 89 23.40 -56.57 29.76
C ILE A 89 21.95 -56.23 29.40
N LEU A 90 20.96 -57.07 29.78
CA LEU A 90 19.58 -56.87 29.33
C LEU A 90 18.92 -55.65 29.97
N LYS A 91 19.13 -55.40 31.26
CA LYS A 91 18.48 -54.28 31.96
C LYS A 91 18.89 -52.90 31.39
N PRO A 92 20.19 -52.61 31.13
CA PRO A 92 20.60 -51.39 30.43
C PRO A 92 20.04 -51.27 29.01
N LEU A 93 20.06 -52.35 28.22
CA LEU A 93 19.51 -52.35 26.86
C LEU A 93 17.99 -52.11 26.86
N ARG A 94 17.28 -52.71 27.82
CA ARG A 94 15.85 -52.45 28.03
C ARG A 94 15.62 -50.98 28.35
N LYS A 95 16.43 -50.36 29.21
CA LYS A 95 16.29 -48.93 29.51
C LYS A 95 16.55 -48.03 28.29
N ILE A 96 17.50 -48.38 27.41
CA ILE A 96 17.70 -47.69 26.12
C ILE A 96 16.45 -47.85 25.24
N GLY A 97 15.90 -49.06 25.15
CA GLY A 97 14.66 -49.34 24.41
C GLY A 97 13.44 -48.58 24.97
N ASP A 98 13.31 -48.53 26.29
CA ASP A 98 12.25 -47.79 26.97
C ASP A 98 12.37 -46.28 26.68
N THR A 99 13.60 -45.73 26.79
CA THR A 99 13.88 -44.32 26.46
C THR A 99 13.59 -44.03 24.98
N MET A 100 13.95 -44.93 24.07
CA MET A 100 13.62 -44.80 22.66
C MET A 100 12.10 -44.82 22.41
N THR A 101 11.36 -45.59 23.22
CA THR A 101 9.88 -45.63 23.16
C THR A 101 9.28 -44.31 23.66
N GLU A 102 9.83 -43.72 24.73
CA GLU A 102 9.45 -42.38 25.22
C GLU A 102 9.71 -41.31 24.15
N VAL A 103 10.88 -41.34 23.49
CA VAL A 103 11.23 -40.42 22.40
C VAL A 103 10.32 -40.61 21.19
N ALA A 104 9.98 -41.86 20.84
CA ALA A 104 9.04 -42.16 19.77
C ALA A 104 7.61 -41.67 20.08
N ALA A 105 7.23 -41.60 21.36
CA ALA A 105 5.98 -40.99 21.81
C ALA A 105 6.02 -39.45 21.83
N GLY A 106 7.17 -38.84 21.52
CA GLY A 106 7.36 -37.39 21.43
C GLY A 106 7.96 -36.74 22.68
N ASP A 107 8.35 -37.52 23.69
CA ASP A 107 9.06 -36.99 24.86
C ASP A 107 10.55 -36.82 24.56
N LEU A 108 10.92 -35.62 24.10
CA LEU A 108 12.31 -35.23 23.84
C LEU A 108 13.04 -34.70 25.08
N THR A 109 12.50 -34.96 26.29
CA THR A 109 13.16 -34.66 27.57
C THR A 109 13.73 -35.91 28.24
N ALA A 110 13.33 -37.09 27.75
CA ALA A 110 13.82 -38.38 28.19
C ALA A 110 15.35 -38.51 28.04
N LYS A 111 15.98 -39.19 29.00
CA LYS A 111 17.43 -39.47 28.99
C LYS A 111 17.70 -40.88 29.50
N THR A 112 18.69 -41.53 28.92
CA THR A 112 19.07 -42.90 29.31
C THR A 112 19.71 -42.93 30.70
N ASN A 113 20.53 -41.92 31.04
CA ASN A 113 21.30 -41.78 32.28
C ASN A 113 22.19 -43.01 32.61
N ILE A 114 22.65 -43.72 31.59
CA ILE A 114 23.54 -44.89 31.74
C ILE A 114 24.99 -44.43 31.71
N ARG A 115 25.73 -44.67 32.80
CA ARG A 115 27.16 -44.36 32.90
C ARG A 115 27.98 -45.64 32.86
N ARG A 116 28.48 -46.00 31.68
CA ARG A 116 29.33 -47.17 31.44
C ARG A 116 30.43 -46.82 30.46
N ALA A 117 31.57 -47.52 30.55
CA ALA A 117 32.71 -47.35 29.67
C ALA A 117 32.78 -48.42 28.55
N ASP A 118 31.69 -49.16 28.34
CA ASP A 118 31.54 -50.19 27.32
C ASP A 118 30.64 -49.72 26.16
N GLU A 119 30.41 -50.59 25.19
CA GLU A 119 29.62 -50.31 23.98
C GLU A 119 28.16 -49.91 24.30
N ILE A 120 27.61 -50.39 25.42
CA ILE A 120 26.27 -50.00 25.89
C ILE A 120 26.29 -48.53 26.35
N GLY A 121 27.35 -48.12 27.07
CA GLY A 121 27.55 -46.72 27.43
C GLY A 121 27.68 -45.81 26.21
N VAL A 122 28.42 -46.25 25.19
CA VAL A 122 28.54 -45.50 23.92
C VAL A 122 27.18 -45.34 23.23
N LEU A 123 26.38 -46.41 23.17
CA LEU A 123 25.04 -46.38 22.58
C LEU A 123 24.10 -45.42 23.34
N ALA A 124 24.17 -45.42 24.67
CA ALA A 124 23.38 -44.52 25.51
C ALA A 124 23.70 -43.04 25.24
N VAL A 125 24.99 -42.70 25.13
CA VAL A 125 25.44 -41.33 24.78
C VAL A 125 24.98 -40.93 23.38
N GLN A 126 25.07 -41.84 22.40
CA GLN A 126 24.62 -41.57 21.04
C GLN A 126 23.11 -41.35 20.97
N LEU A 127 22.31 -42.12 21.73
CA LEU A 127 20.88 -41.90 21.82
C LEU A 127 20.57 -40.54 22.44
N ASP A 128 21.20 -40.18 23.57
CA ASP A 128 20.99 -38.87 24.20
C ASP A 128 21.32 -37.70 23.22
N GLN A 129 22.36 -37.83 22.38
CA GLN A 129 22.70 -36.84 21.35
C GLN A 129 21.62 -36.70 20.27
N VAL A 130 20.99 -37.82 19.87
CA VAL A 130 19.87 -37.82 18.91
C VAL A 130 18.66 -37.11 19.52
N ILE A 131 18.36 -37.38 20.80
CA ILE A 131 17.27 -36.72 21.52
C ILE A 131 17.49 -35.20 21.57
N GLU A 132 18.70 -34.76 21.91
CA GLU A 132 19.06 -33.34 21.93
C GLU A 132 18.91 -32.69 20.55
N SER A 133 19.35 -33.36 19.49
CA SER A 133 19.24 -32.85 18.11
C SER A 133 17.78 -32.73 17.67
N LEU A 134 16.94 -33.72 17.99
CA LEU A 134 15.51 -33.66 17.71
C LEU A 134 14.83 -32.54 18.49
N ASN A 135 15.22 -32.34 19.76
CA ASN A 135 14.69 -31.26 20.60
C ASN A 135 15.02 -29.89 19.99
N ALA A 136 16.27 -29.69 19.56
CA ALA A 136 16.70 -28.47 18.89
C ALA A 136 15.92 -28.22 17.58
N ILE A 137 15.66 -29.26 16.78
CA ILE A 137 14.82 -29.15 15.57
C ILE A 137 13.39 -28.75 15.94
N ALA A 138 12.79 -29.39 16.94
CA ALA A 138 11.43 -29.09 17.38
C ALA A 138 11.29 -27.63 17.87
N LEU A 139 12.28 -27.13 18.62
CA LEU A 139 12.32 -25.73 19.06
C LEU A 139 12.45 -24.76 17.88
N ASN A 140 13.28 -25.07 16.88
CA ASN A 140 13.42 -24.26 15.67
C ASN A 140 12.14 -24.24 14.83
N VAL A 141 11.47 -25.39 14.71
CA VAL A 141 10.16 -25.49 14.03
C VAL A 141 9.13 -24.65 14.78
N ARG A 142 9.04 -24.77 16.11
CA ARG A 142 8.13 -23.95 16.93
C ARG A 142 8.37 -22.46 16.74
N GLY A 143 9.62 -22.01 16.85
CA GLY A 143 9.97 -20.60 16.65
C GLY A 143 9.68 -20.11 15.23
N SER A 144 9.82 -20.98 14.22
CA SER A 144 9.44 -20.66 12.84
C SER A 144 7.92 -20.54 12.67
N SER A 145 7.16 -21.45 13.28
CA SER A 145 5.70 -21.40 13.29
C SER A 145 5.16 -20.15 14.00
N GLU A 146 5.77 -19.75 15.12
CA GLU A 146 5.44 -18.50 15.82
C GLU A 146 5.69 -17.28 14.92
N LYS A 147 6.84 -17.21 14.22
CA LYS A 147 7.13 -16.14 13.26
C LYS A 147 6.14 -16.08 12.09
N VAL A 148 5.73 -17.25 11.57
CA VAL A 148 4.71 -17.34 10.51
C VAL A 148 3.37 -16.85 11.03
N SER A 149 2.97 -17.25 12.25
CA SER A 149 1.72 -16.80 12.87
C SER A 149 1.69 -15.28 13.06
N ASN A 150 2.77 -14.70 13.59
CA ASN A 150 2.89 -13.25 13.75
C ASN A 150 2.84 -12.52 12.40
N SER A 151 3.56 -13.03 11.40
CA SER A 151 3.53 -12.47 10.04
C SER A 151 2.13 -12.52 9.43
N ALA A 152 1.38 -13.62 9.64
CA ALA A 152 0.01 -13.75 9.16
C ALA A 152 -0.95 -12.77 9.86
N GLN A 153 -0.79 -12.54 11.17
CA GLN A 153 -1.56 -11.54 11.90
C GLN A 153 -1.27 -10.13 11.40
N GLN A 154 0.01 -9.79 11.18
CA GLN A 154 0.40 -8.49 10.63
C GLN A 154 -0.15 -8.32 9.20
N LEU A 155 -0.06 -9.35 8.36
CA LEU A 155 -0.64 -9.33 7.01
C LEU A 155 -2.16 -9.12 7.06
N SER A 156 -2.87 -9.79 7.96
CA SER A 156 -4.32 -9.60 8.15
C SER A 156 -4.65 -8.16 8.56
N ALA A 157 -3.86 -7.55 9.45
CA ALA A 157 -4.04 -6.16 9.85
C ALA A 157 -3.80 -5.21 8.67
N SER A 158 -2.71 -5.39 7.91
CA SER A 158 -2.44 -4.60 6.70
C SER A 158 -3.52 -4.78 5.63
N SER A 159 -4.05 -6.00 5.44
CA SER A 159 -5.16 -6.23 4.51
C SER A 159 -6.43 -5.49 4.92
N GLN A 160 -6.72 -5.42 6.23
CA GLN A 160 -7.88 -4.67 6.73
C GLN A 160 -7.70 -3.16 6.53
N GLU A 161 -6.49 -2.64 6.75
CA GLU A 161 -6.15 -1.24 6.47
C GLU A 161 -6.27 -0.93 4.98
N ILE A 162 -5.74 -1.78 4.10
CA ILE A 162 -5.87 -1.65 2.64
C ILE A 162 -7.34 -1.63 2.22
N ASN A 163 -8.19 -2.49 2.80
CA ASN A 163 -9.61 -2.49 2.50
C ASN A 163 -10.29 -1.18 2.93
N SER A 164 -9.93 -0.64 4.10
CA SER A 164 -10.42 0.67 4.55
C SER A 164 -10.02 1.79 3.59
N SER A 165 -8.75 1.85 3.20
CA SER A 165 -8.25 2.82 2.24
C SER A 165 -8.92 2.68 0.86
N ALA A 166 -9.19 1.45 0.42
CA ALA A 166 -9.91 1.20 -0.83
C ALA A 166 -11.35 1.74 -0.79
N MET A 167 -12.05 1.61 0.34
CA MET A 167 -13.39 2.19 0.54
C MET A 167 -13.34 3.72 0.50
N GLU A 168 -12.34 4.34 1.12
CA GLU A 168 -12.16 5.80 1.09
C GLU A 168 -11.85 6.32 -0.33
N ILE A 169 -11.00 5.61 -1.07
CA ILE A 169 -10.73 5.89 -2.49
C ILE A 169 -12.02 5.78 -3.31
N SER A 170 -12.80 4.73 -3.11
CA SER A 170 -14.07 4.56 -3.83
C SER A 170 -15.05 5.70 -3.54
N SER A 171 -15.16 6.13 -2.29
CA SER A 171 -15.98 7.29 -1.90
C SER A 171 -15.49 8.57 -2.58
N SER A 172 -14.18 8.79 -2.60
CA SER A 172 -13.55 9.95 -3.25
C SER A 172 -13.82 9.97 -4.75
N VAL A 173 -13.72 8.82 -5.42
CA VAL A 173 -14.06 8.67 -6.85
C VAL A 173 -15.53 9.02 -7.11
N GLN A 174 -16.44 8.61 -6.23
CA GLN A 174 -17.85 8.93 -6.37
C GLN A 174 -18.14 10.44 -6.19
N GLN A 175 -17.46 11.09 -5.26
CA GLN A 175 -17.51 12.56 -5.11
C GLN A 175 -16.96 13.29 -6.34
N ILE A 176 -15.85 12.80 -6.91
CA ILE A 176 -15.28 13.34 -8.15
C ILE A 176 -16.27 13.21 -9.31
N ALA A 177 -16.92 12.05 -9.46
CA ALA A 177 -17.92 11.82 -10.50
C ALA A 177 -19.11 12.79 -10.35
N GLN A 178 -19.61 12.97 -9.13
CA GLN A 178 -20.67 13.93 -8.86
C GLN A 178 -20.24 15.38 -9.12
N GLY A 179 -19.01 15.74 -8.75
CA GLY A 179 -18.41 17.04 -9.06
C GLY A 179 -18.29 17.30 -10.56
N ALA A 180 -17.91 16.27 -11.33
CA ALA A 180 -17.81 16.34 -12.79
C ALA A 180 -19.19 16.55 -13.44
N GLU A 181 -20.25 15.90 -12.94
CA GLU A 181 -21.62 16.10 -13.41
C GLU A 181 -22.09 17.55 -13.16
N VAL A 182 -21.83 18.09 -11.97
CA VAL A 182 -22.12 19.49 -11.65
C VAL A 182 -21.33 20.45 -12.55
N GLN A 183 -20.06 20.14 -12.83
CA GLN A 183 -19.23 20.94 -13.72
C GLN A 183 -19.74 20.91 -15.16
N ALA A 184 -20.16 19.75 -15.67
CA ALA A 184 -20.78 19.63 -16.98
C ALA A 184 -22.03 20.50 -17.11
N LYS A 185 -22.89 20.50 -16.08
CA LYS A 185 -24.08 21.37 -16.04
C LYS A 185 -23.69 22.86 -16.05
N LYS A 186 -22.69 23.27 -15.26
CA LYS A 186 -22.20 24.66 -15.26
C LYS A 186 -21.64 25.09 -16.62
N VAL A 187 -20.96 24.19 -17.33
CA VAL A 187 -20.47 24.45 -18.69
C VAL A 187 -21.64 24.63 -19.66
N GLU A 188 -22.69 23.81 -19.55
CA GLU A 188 -23.90 23.97 -20.35
C GLU A 188 -24.59 25.32 -20.09
N ASP A 189 -24.74 25.70 -18.83
CA ASP A 189 -25.34 26.98 -18.43
C ASP A 189 -24.50 28.17 -18.93
N THR A 190 -23.17 28.07 -18.83
CA THR A 190 -22.23 29.07 -19.38
C THR A 190 -22.38 29.15 -20.90
N SER A 191 -22.49 28.03 -21.60
CA SER A 191 -22.71 28.01 -23.05
C SER A 191 -24.02 28.71 -23.44
N LYS A 192 -25.11 28.48 -22.68
CA LYS A 192 -26.39 29.17 -22.87
C LYS A 192 -26.25 30.68 -22.65
N ALA A 193 -25.58 31.10 -21.58
CA ALA A 193 -25.33 32.51 -21.29
C ALA A 193 -24.52 33.18 -22.41
N THR A 194 -23.47 32.53 -22.90
CA THR A 194 -22.67 33.04 -24.03
C THR A 194 -23.49 33.17 -25.30
N ARG A 195 -24.38 32.21 -25.62
CA ARG A 195 -25.29 32.34 -26.78
C ARG A 195 -26.24 33.53 -26.64
N ALA A 196 -26.82 33.73 -25.44
CA ALA A 196 -27.69 34.87 -25.18
C ALA A 196 -26.94 36.21 -25.30
N MET A 197 -25.68 36.25 -24.84
CA MET A 197 -24.80 37.41 -25.00
C MET A 197 -24.53 37.70 -26.48
N THR A 198 -24.24 36.69 -27.29
CA THR A 198 -24.03 36.87 -28.75
C THR A 198 -25.26 37.46 -29.44
N GLU A 199 -26.47 36.99 -29.11
CA GLU A 199 -27.70 37.55 -29.69
C GLU A 199 -27.95 38.99 -29.24
N SER A 200 -27.62 39.31 -27.98
CA SER A 200 -27.70 40.67 -27.47
C SER A 200 -26.72 41.60 -28.19
N MET A 201 -25.49 41.14 -28.43
CA MET A 201 -24.49 41.89 -29.21
C MET A 201 -24.94 42.11 -30.66
N LYS A 202 -25.52 41.10 -31.30
CA LYS A 202 -26.08 41.24 -32.66
C LYS A 202 -27.20 42.26 -32.72
N THR A 203 -28.04 42.31 -31.69
CA THR A 203 -29.12 43.30 -31.58
C THR A 203 -28.55 44.70 -31.34
N ALA A 204 -27.55 44.85 -30.47
CA ALA A 204 -26.87 46.12 -30.25
C ALA A 204 -26.19 46.63 -31.54
N ALA A 205 -25.56 45.75 -32.32
CA ALA A 205 -24.95 46.11 -33.60
C ALA A 205 -26.00 46.64 -34.61
N ARG A 206 -27.14 45.94 -34.75
CA ARG A 206 -28.25 46.41 -35.61
C ARG A 206 -28.79 47.76 -35.15
N GLN A 207 -28.91 47.97 -33.84
CA GLN A 207 -29.37 49.25 -33.29
C GLN A 207 -28.37 50.38 -33.56
N ALA A 208 -27.08 50.11 -33.45
CA ALA A 208 -26.03 51.08 -33.77
C ALA A 208 -26.05 51.46 -35.26
N GLU A 209 -26.24 50.49 -36.16
CA GLU A 209 -26.36 50.72 -37.60
C GLU A 209 -27.58 51.60 -37.93
N SER A 210 -28.76 51.26 -37.40
CA SER A 210 -29.97 52.08 -37.57
C SER A 210 -29.81 53.50 -36.99
N THR A 211 -29.08 53.64 -35.88
CA THR A 211 -28.80 54.95 -35.27
C THR A 211 -27.87 55.78 -36.16
N ALA A 212 -26.87 55.15 -36.80
CA ALA A 212 -25.98 55.81 -37.74
C ALA A 212 -26.76 56.29 -38.98
N GLU A 213 -27.60 55.44 -39.58
CA GLU A 213 -28.47 55.83 -40.70
C GLU A 213 -29.37 57.02 -40.35
N THR A 214 -30.03 56.97 -39.20
CA THR A 214 -30.91 58.08 -38.75
C THR A 214 -30.12 59.36 -38.51
N SER A 215 -28.88 59.26 -38.04
CA SER A 215 -28.01 60.42 -37.81
C SER A 215 -27.53 61.04 -39.13
N GLU A 216 -27.23 60.22 -40.14
CA GLU A 216 -26.91 60.68 -41.50
C GLU A 216 -28.11 61.40 -42.14
N GLU A 217 -29.32 60.84 -42.00
CA GLU A 217 -30.54 61.48 -42.49
C GLU A 217 -30.80 62.82 -41.79
N ALA A 218 -30.65 62.88 -40.47
CA ALA A 218 -30.79 64.11 -39.70
C ALA A 218 -29.77 65.18 -40.13
N ALA A 219 -28.51 64.80 -40.39
CA ALA A 219 -27.48 65.70 -40.90
C ALA A 219 -27.85 66.24 -42.29
N ALA A 220 -28.33 65.39 -43.19
CA ALA A 220 -28.76 65.79 -44.53
C ALA A 220 -29.97 66.74 -44.50
N ILE A 221 -30.90 66.54 -43.56
CA ILE A 221 -32.04 67.44 -43.34
C ILE A 221 -31.55 68.79 -42.79
N ALA A 222 -30.62 68.78 -41.83
CA ALA A 222 -30.05 70.00 -41.26
C ALA A 222 -29.32 70.84 -42.32
N GLU A 223 -28.52 70.21 -43.19
CA GLU A 223 -27.81 70.88 -44.30
C GLU A 223 -28.78 71.46 -45.35
N ARG A 224 -29.92 70.80 -45.58
CA ARG A 224 -30.98 71.36 -46.43
C ARG A 224 -31.65 72.56 -45.76
N GLY A 225 -31.95 72.44 -44.47
CA GLY A 225 -32.52 73.53 -43.68
C GLY A 225 -31.61 74.76 -43.65
N GLU A 226 -30.30 74.57 -43.50
CA GLU A 226 -29.30 75.64 -43.58
C GLU A 226 -29.40 76.39 -44.91
N ARG A 227 -29.39 75.67 -46.04
CA ARG A 227 -29.55 76.27 -47.37
C ARG A 227 -30.86 77.03 -47.54
N GLU A 228 -31.98 76.46 -47.08
CA GLU A 228 -33.28 77.14 -47.12
C GLU A 228 -33.27 78.42 -46.27
N THR A 229 -32.60 78.42 -45.12
CA THR A 229 -32.46 79.63 -44.29
C THR A 229 -31.56 80.68 -44.93
N GLU A 230 -30.48 80.30 -45.61
CA GLU A 230 -29.62 81.21 -46.36
C GLU A 230 -30.38 81.89 -47.50
N GLU A 231 -31.18 81.12 -48.26
CA GLU A 231 -32.05 81.66 -49.31
C GLU A 231 -33.09 82.64 -48.73
N ALA A 232 -33.70 82.31 -47.59
CA ALA A 232 -34.64 83.19 -46.91
C ALA A 232 -33.97 84.51 -46.47
N ILE A 233 -32.75 84.45 -45.92
CA ILE A 233 -31.98 85.65 -45.55
C ILE A 233 -31.68 86.51 -46.78
N ALA A 234 -31.26 85.90 -47.89
CA ALA A 234 -31.03 86.63 -49.14
C ALA A 234 -32.29 87.33 -49.65
N LYS A 235 -33.45 86.65 -49.60
CA LYS A 235 -34.75 87.22 -49.96
C LYS A 235 -35.18 88.37 -49.05
N ILE A 236 -34.93 88.27 -47.74
CA ILE A 236 -35.17 89.39 -46.81
C ILE A 236 -34.30 90.60 -47.18
N GLY A 237 -33.05 90.38 -47.60
CA GLY A 237 -32.17 91.44 -48.13
C GLY A 237 -32.75 92.12 -49.38
N GLU A 238 -33.29 91.35 -50.33
CA GLU A 238 -34.00 91.90 -51.50
C GLU A 238 -35.22 92.75 -51.09
N VAL A 239 -36.02 92.25 -50.15
CA VAL A 239 -37.20 92.97 -49.62
C VAL A 239 -36.79 94.29 -48.97
N GLN A 240 -35.71 94.30 -48.18
CA GLN A 240 -35.17 95.51 -47.57
C GLN A 240 -34.77 96.55 -48.63
N GLN A 241 -34.17 96.12 -49.75
CA GLN A 241 -33.81 97.01 -50.85
C GLN A 241 -35.05 97.60 -51.53
N VAL A 242 -36.10 96.80 -51.75
CA VAL A 242 -37.39 97.27 -52.30
C VAL A 242 -38.02 98.31 -51.37
N ILE A 243 -38.08 98.02 -50.06
CA ILE A 243 -38.62 98.95 -49.05
C ILE A 243 -37.86 100.28 -49.06
N SER A 244 -36.53 100.25 -49.12
CA SER A 244 -35.69 101.46 -49.18
C SER A 244 -35.97 102.30 -50.44
N ARG A 245 -36.11 101.65 -51.61
CA ARG A 245 -36.49 102.34 -52.86
C ARG A 245 -37.89 102.95 -52.77
N SER A 246 -38.85 102.22 -52.19
CA SER A 246 -40.20 102.74 -51.97
C SER A 246 -40.20 103.95 -51.03
N ALA A 247 -39.44 103.92 -49.94
CA ALA A 247 -39.29 105.05 -49.02
C ALA A 247 -38.70 106.29 -49.72
N ALA A 248 -37.67 106.10 -50.57
CA ALA A 248 -37.10 107.18 -51.37
C ALA A 248 -38.10 107.77 -52.38
N ALA A 249 -38.89 106.92 -53.05
CA ALA A 249 -39.94 107.36 -53.97
C ALA A 249 -41.05 108.15 -53.24
N VAL A 250 -41.46 107.70 -52.05
CA VAL A 250 -42.42 108.42 -51.21
C VAL A 250 -41.87 109.77 -50.74
N SER A 251 -40.59 109.84 -50.36
CA SER A 251 -39.93 111.10 -50.00
C SER A 251 -39.92 112.08 -51.18
N LEU A 252 -39.52 111.62 -52.36
CA LEU A 252 -39.51 112.44 -53.58
C LEU A 252 -40.92 112.93 -53.94
N LEU A 253 -41.94 112.07 -53.79
CA LEU A 253 -43.34 112.46 -53.98
C LEU A 253 -43.77 113.53 -52.97
N GLY A 254 -43.30 113.45 -51.72
CA GLY A 254 -43.48 114.47 -50.70
C GLY A 254 -42.89 115.82 -51.12
N ASP A 255 -41.64 115.82 -51.61
CA ASP A 255 -40.96 117.03 -52.09
C ASP A 255 -41.71 117.67 -53.27
N ARG A 256 -42.15 116.85 -54.24
CA ARG A 256 -42.95 117.30 -55.39
C ARG A 256 -44.31 117.85 -54.96
N SER A 257 -44.95 117.24 -53.97
CA SER A 257 -46.24 117.72 -53.43
C SER A 257 -46.07 119.07 -52.73
N ALA A 258 -44.95 119.29 -52.03
CA ALA A 258 -44.62 120.58 -51.42
C ALA A 258 -44.32 121.66 -52.48
N GLU A 259 -43.64 121.30 -53.57
CA GLU A 259 -43.42 122.18 -54.72
C GLU A 259 -44.75 122.59 -55.39
N ILE A 260 -45.67 121.64 -55.57
CA ILE A 260 -47.04 121.93 -56.04
C ILE A 260 -47.76 122.85 -55.05
N GLY A 261 -47.62 122.63 -53.74
CA GLY A 261 -48.18 123.53 -52.71
C GLY A 261 -47.72 124.99 -52.90
N LYS A 262 -46.42 125.21 -53.13
CA LYS A 262 -45.88 126.56 -53.42
C LYS A 262 -46.49 127.16 -54.69
N ILE A 263 -46.69 126.35 -55.73
CA ILE A 263 -47.33 126.80 -56.97
C ILE A 263 -48.79 127.18 -56.69
N VAL A 264 -49.52 126.39 -55.91
CA VAL A 264 -50.90 126.69 -55.51
C VAL A 264 -50.96 127.98 -54.68
N ASP A 265 -50.01 128.22 -53.78
CA ASP A 265 -49.90 129.48 -53.03
C ASP A 265 -49.68 130.67 -53.97
N VAL A 266 -48.79 130.54 -54.97
CA VAL A 266 -48.56 131.58 -56.00
C VAL A 266 -49.84 131.81 -56.81
N ILE A 267 -50.53 130.76 -57.25
CA ILE A 267 -51.80 130.86 -57.98
C ILE A 267 -52.86 131.56 -57.12
N THR A 268 -52.94 131.24 -55.83
CA THR A 268 -53.87 131.87 -54.88
C THR A 268 -53.57 133.35 -54.74
N ASN A 269 -52.29 133.72 -54.56
CA ASN A 269 -51.88 135.13 -54.52
C ASN A 269 -52.17 135.87 -55.83
N ILE A 270 -51.98 135.23 -57.00
CA ILE A 270 -52.36 135.80 -58.30
C ILE A 270 -53.87 135.95 -58.41
N ALA A 271 -54.65 134.96 -57.96
CA ALA A 271 -56.11 135.02 -57.96
C ALA A 271 -56.62 136.15 -57.05
N ASP A 272 -56.03 136.34 -55.87
CA ASP A 272 -56.33 137.45 -54.96
C ASP A 272 -55.96 138.80 -55.57
N GLN A 273 -54.79 138.91 -56.22
CA GLN A 273 -54.43 140.11 -56.99
C GLN A 273 -55.38 140.37 -58.15
N THR A 274 -55.79 139.33 -58.87
CA THR A 274 -56.72 139.43 -60.00
C THR A 274 -58.10 139.83 -59.52
N ASN A 275 -58.54 139.32 -58.36
CA ASN A 275 -59.77 139.71 -57.68
C ASN A 275 -59.72 141.20 -57.26
N LEU A 276 -58.59 141.66 -56.73
CA LEU A 276 -58.38 143.08 -56.41
C LEU A 276 -58.32 143.98 -57.67
N LEU A 277 -57.70 143.51 -58.76
CA LEU A 277 -57.67 144.21 -60.05
C LEU A 277 -59.05 144.29 -60.69
N ALA A 278 -59.81 143.19 -60.68
CA ALA A 278 -61.17 143.15 -61.17
C ALA A 278 -62.10 144.06 -60.34
N LEU A 279 -61.89 144.11 -59.02
CA LEU A 279 -62.61 145.03 -58.14
C LEU A 279 -62.28 146.50 -58.44
N ASN A 280 -60.99 146.84 -58.64
CA ASN A 280 -60.56 148.19 -59.04
C ASN A 280 -61.00 148.58 -60.46
N ALA A 281 -61.31 147.62 -61.34
CA ALA A 281 -61.83 147.85 -62.68
C ALA A 281 -63.38 147.91 -62.72
N ALA A 282 -64.06 147.45 -61.67
CA ALA A 282 -65.51 147.50 -61.52
C ALA A 282 -66.00 148.76 -60.76
N ILE A 283 -65.09 149.47 -60.08
CA ILE A 283 -65.29 150.81 -59.49
C ILE A 283 -64.91 151.87 -60.52
#